data_AF-A0A7C4CKM7-F1
#
_entry.id   AF-A0A7C4CKM7-F1
#
_cell.length_a   1.000
_cell.length_b   1.000
_cell.length_c   1.000
_cell.angle_alpha   90.00
_cell.angle_beta   90.00
_cell.angle_gamma   90.00
#
_symmetry.space_group_name_H-M   'P 1'
#
loop_
_entity.id
_entity.type
_entity.pdbx_description
1 polymer ?
#
loop_
_entity_poly.entity_id
_entity_poly.type
_entity_poly.pdbx_seq_one_letter_code
_entity_poly.pdbx_strand_id
1 'polypeptide(L)'
;MFRFKQAVVVRSDLKMSIGKTAVQVAHASVSSAEECRRMNVEWYNQWLIEGQKKIVLKVQNLDELLKLYDRARSMKLPVALIEDAG
;
A
#
# COMPACT_ATOMS: atom_id res chain seq x y z
N MET A 1 -15.22 -10.21 11.79
CA MET A 1 -15.04 -10.04 10.33
C MET A 1 -14.27 -8.75 10.12
N PHE A 2 -13.18 -8.74 9.34
CA PHE A 2 -12.39 -7.53 9.08
C PHE A 2 -13.14 -6.59 8.14
N ARG A 3 -13.38 -5.34 8.55
CA ARG A 3 -13.98 -4.27 7.73
C ARG A 3 -12.92 -3.44 7.02
N PHE A 4 -11.75 -3.27 7.64
CA PHE A 4 -10.65 -2.48 7.10
C PHE A 4 -9.51 -3.38 6.60
N LYS A 5 -8.83 -2.93 5.56
CA LYS A 5 -7.64 -3.60 4.99
C LYS A 5 -6.74 -2.59 4.30
N GLN A 6 -5.46 -2.93 4.26
CA GLN A 6 -4.48 -2.26 3.42
C GLN A 6 -4.11 -3.17 2.25
N ALA A 7 -4.17 -2.65 1.03
CA ALA A 7 -3.68 -3.35 -0.16
C ALA A 7 -2.33 -2.76 -0.55
N VAL A 8 -1.30 -3.61 -0.65
CA VAL A 8 0.03 -3.22 -1.11
C VAL A 8 0.28 -3.88 -2.46
N VAL A 9 0.52 -3.06 -3.48
CA VAL A 9 0.64 -3.54 -4.87
C VAL A 9 2.10 -3.46 -5.29
N VAL A 10 2.65 -4.58 -5.77
CA VAL A 10 4.06 -4.70 -6.15
C VAL A 10 4.19 -4.95 -7.65
N ARG A 11 5.14 -4.29 -8.27
CA ARG A 11 5.54 -4.52 -9.67
C ARG A 11 6.30 -5.84 -9.82
N SER A 12 5.79 -6.76 -10.64
CA SER A 12 6.46 -8.05 -10.88
C SER A 12 7.57 -7.99 -11.93
N ASP A 13 7.60 -6.98 -12.79
CA ASP A 13 8.62 -6.80 -13.83
C ASP A 13 10.01 -6.46 -13.28
N LEU A 14 10.09 -5.90 -12.08
CA LEU A 14 11.35 -5.52 -11.43
C LEU A 14 12.20 -6.71 -10.94
N LYS A 15 11.67 -7.94 -10.99
CA LYS A 15 12.35 -9.19 -10.59
C LYS A 15 13.10 -9.09 -9.25
N MET A 16 12.52 -8.38 -8.29
CA MET A 16 13.13 -8.17 -6.98
C MET A 16 13.30 -9.48 -6.21
N SER A 17 14.38 -9.58 -5.43
CA SER A 17 14.54 -10.68 -4.48
C SER A 17 13.40 -10.67 -3.45
N ILE A 18 13.19 -11.79 -2.76
CA ILE A 18 12.18 -11.90 -1.70
C ILE A 18 12.42 -10.84 -0.62
N GLY A 19 13.68 -10.65 -0.21
CA GLY A 19 14.06 -9.64 0.78
C GLY A 19 13.77 -8.22 0.33
N LYS A 20 14.18 -7.84 -0.89
CA LYS A 20 13.91 -6.50 -1.44
C LYS A 20 12.41 -6.26 -1.57
N THR A 21 11.65 -7.27 -2.02
CA THR A 21 10.18 -7.19 -2.07
C THR A 21 9.56 -6.97 -0.68
N ALA A 22 10.03 -7.70 0.34
CA ALA A 22 9.51 -7.57 1.70
C ALA A 22 9.75 -6.16 2.27
N VAL A 23 10.95 -5.61 2.06
CA VAL A 23 11.29 -4.24 2.49
C VAL A 23 10.44 -3.20 1.77
N GLN A 24 10.26 -3.32 0.45
CA GLN A 24 9.41 -2.41 -0.31
C GLN A 24 7.93 -2.47 0.12
N VAL A 25 7.43 -3.67 0.42
CA VAL A 25 6.09 -3.85 1.00
C VAL A 25 5.98 -3.19 2.37
N ALA A 26 7.02 -3.29 3.21
CA ALA A 26 7.05 -2.64 4.52
C ALA A 26 7.05 -1.10 4.40
N HIS A 27 7.85 -0.53 3.49
CA HIS A 27 7.84 0.91 3.21
C HIS A 27 6.47 1.41 2.75
N ALA A 28 5.84 0.69 1.82
CA ALA A 28 4.49 1.01 1.35
C ALA A 28 3.44 0.94 2.47
N SER A 29 3.56 -0.07 3.33
CA SER A 29 2.64 -0.27 4.44
C SER A 29 2.73 0.85 5.47
N VAL A 30 3.93 1.23 5.90
CA VAL A 30 4.12 2.31 6.88
C VAL A 30 3.70 3.66 6.30
N SER A 31 4.13 3.97 5.06
CA SER A 31 3.88 5.27 4.45
C SER A 31 2.38 5.52 4.21
N SER A 32 1.65 4.53 3.68
CA SER A 32 0.20 4.68 3.46
C SER A 32 -0.62 4.59 4.76
N ALA A 33 -0.11 3.93 5.80
CA ALA A 33 -0.73 3.95 7.11
C ALA A 33 -0.57 5.31 7.81
N GLU A 34 0.59 5.95 7.69
CA GLU A 34 0.80 7.33 8.16
C GLU A 34 -0.07 8.33 7.40
N GLU A 35 -0.20 8.17 6.08
CA GLU A 35 -1.14 8.96 5.28
C GLU A 35 -2.59 8.78 5.76
N CYS A 36 -3.00 7.54 6.04
CA CYS A 36 -4.31 7.24 6.61
C CYS A 36 -4.49 7.92 7.97
N ARG A 37 -3.49 7.86 8.85
CA ARG A 37 -3.53 8.51 10.16
C ARG A 37 -3.74 10.03 10.06
N ARG A 38 -3.11 10.68 9.06
CA ARG A 38 -3.25 12.12 8.80
C ARG A 38 -4.61 12.48 8.19
N MET A 39 -5.09 11.68 7.23
CA MET A 39 -6.34 11.95 6.51
C MET A 39 -7.59 11.55 7.31
N ASN A 40 -7.53 10.42 8.01
CA ASN A 40 -8.66 9.80 8.70
C ASN A 40 -8.18 8.88 9.85
N VAL A 41 -7.93 9.48 11.00
CA VAL A 41 -7.45 8.79 12.21
C VAL A 41 -8.38 7.65 12.66
N GLU A 42 -9.69 7.76 12.42
CA GLU A 42 -10.65 6.73 12.80
C GLU A 42 -10.45 5.45 11.97
N TRP A 43 -10.26 5.58 10.65
CA TRP A 43 -9.96 4.42 9.79
C TRP A 43 -8.65 3.75 10.18
N TYR A 44 -7.63 4.54 10.51
CA TYR A 44 -6.36 4.03 11.00
C TYR A 44 -6.52 3.24 12.31
N ASN A 45 -7.23 3.79 13.29
CA ASN A 45 -7.48 3.14 14.57
C ASN A 45 -8.31 1.86 14.43
N GLN A 46 -9.40 1.89 13.66
CA GLN A 46 -10.22 0.70 13.42
C GLN A 46 -9.43 -0.39 12.70
N TRP A 47 -8.63 -0.03 11.70
CA TRP A 47 -7.74 -0.98 11.03
C TRP A 47 -6.74 -1.61 12.01
N LEU A 48 -6.14 -0.83 12.92
CA LEU A 48 -5.24 -1.36 13.95
C LEU A 48 -5.96 -2.29 14.93
N ILE A 49 -7.14 -1.90 15.42
CA ILE A 49 -7.98 -2.72 16.33
C ILE A 49 -8.35 -4.04 15.67
N GLU A 50 -8.65 -4.00 14.37
CA GLU A 50 -8.89 -5.18 13.55
C GLU A 50 -7.60 -5.93 13.16
N GLY A 51 -6.49 -5.77 13.89
CA GLY A 51 -5.27 -6.54 13.63
C GLY A 51 -4.56 -6.18 12.33
N GLN A 52 -4.77 -4.96 11.82
CA GLN A 52 -4.00 -4.32 10.77
C GLN A 52 -3.84 -5.17 9.50
N LYS A 53 -4.95 -5.76 9.01
CA LYS A 53 -4.98 -6.66 7.84
C LYS A 53 -4.29 -6.05 6.61
N LYS A 54 -3.36 -6.80 6.02
CA LYS A 54 -2.62 -6.43 4.80
C LYS A 54 -2.79 -7.50 3.73
N ILE A 55 -2.90 -7.08 2.48
CA ILE A 55 -2.95 -7.96 1.32
C ILE A 55 -1.92 -7.47 0.31
N VAL A 56 -0.98 -8.34 -0.05
CA VAL A 56 0.02 -8.04 -1.07
C VAL A 56 -0.46 -8.57 -2.42
N LEU A 57 -0.50 -7.69 -3.41
CA LEU A 57 -0.95 -7.96 -4.78
C LEU A 57 0.17 -7.64 -5.76
N LYS A 58 0.02 -8.05 -7.02
CA LYS A 58 1.00 -7.81 -8.07
C LYS A 58 0.37 -7.14 -9.29
N VAL A 59 1.15 -6.30 -9.96
CA VAL A 59 0.87 -5.72 -11.28
C VAL A 59 2.06 -5.95 -12.20
N GLN A 60 1.82 -5.95 -13.50
CA GLN A 60 2.83 -6.33 -14.47
C GLN A 60 3.87 -5.24 -14.70
N ASN A 61 3.52 -3.96 -14.57
CA ASN A 61 4.37 -2.83 -14.96
C ASN A 61 4.01 -1.53 -14.20
N LEU A 62 4.76 -0.46 -14.48
CA LEU A 62 4.57 0.86 -13.87
C LEU A 62 3.23 1.51 -14.22
N ASP A 63 2.79 1.41 -15.48
CA ASP A 63 1.56 2.03 -15.94
C ASP A 63 0.33 1.48 -15.20
N GLU A 64 0.26 0.16 -15.01
CA GLU A 64 -0.78 -0.47 -14.19
C GLU A 64 -0.75 0.01 -12.72
N LEU A 65 0.43 0.16 -12.14
CA LEU A 65 0.58 0.67 -10.77
C LEU A 65 0.07 2.12 -10.66
N LEU A 66 0.47 2.99 -11.59
CA LEU A 66 0.07 4.40 -11.61
C LEU A 66 -1.44 4.56 -11.84
N LYS A 67 -2.03 3.77 -12.74
CA LYS A 67 -3.49 3.75 -12.93
C LYS A 67 -4.26 3.39 -11.65
N LEU A 68 -3.77 2.40 -10.88
CA LEU A 68 -4.36 2.05 -9.59
C LEU A 68 -4.16 3.16 -8.55
N TYR A 69 -2.97 3.76 -8.51
CA TYR A 69 -2.65 4.87 -7.61
C TYR A 69 -3.57 6.07 -7.86
N ASP A 70 -3.70 6.52 -9.10
CA ASP A 70 -4.54 7.66 -9.49
C ASP A 70 -6.02 7.40 -9.21
N ARG A 71 -6.50 6.17 -9.48
CA ARG A 71 -7.86 5.77 -9.16
C ARG A 71 -8.13 5.78 -7.65
N ALA A 72 -7.21 5.26 -6.84
CA ALA A 72 -7.37 5.27 -5.39
C ALA A 72 -7.33 6.71 -4.83
N ARG A 73 -6.46 7.56 -5.39
CA ARG A 73 -6.39 8.99 -5.05
C ARG A 73 -7.67 9.74 -5.41
N SER A 74 -8.26 9.49 -6.59
CA SER A 74 -9.53 10.13 -6.99
C SER A 74 -10.71 9.71 -6.11
N MET A 75 -10.65 8.50 -5.55
CA MET A 75 -11.59 8.00 -4.53
C MET A 75 -11.28 8.51 -3.11
N LYS A 76 -10.28 9.39 -2.94
CA LYS A 76 -9.82 9.93 -1.66
C LYS A 76 -9.39 8.86 -0.65
N LEU A 77 -8.86 7.73 -1.15
CA LEU A 77 -8.24 6.72 -0.30
C LEU A 77 -6.83 7.17 0.12
N PRO A 78 -6.38 6.84 1.34
CA PRO A 78 -4.99 7.02 1.72
C PRO A 78 -4.08 6.15 0.86
N VAL A 79 -3.09 6.76 0.21
CA VAL A 79 -2.19 6.08 -0.74
C VAL A 79 -0.75 6.56 -0.56
N ALA A 80 0.19 5.68 -0.83
CA ALA A 80 1.60 6.02 -0.94
C ALA A 80 2.21 5.30 -2.15
N LEU A 81 2.94 6.03 -2.98
CA LEU A 81 3.78 5.46 -4.03
C LEU A 81 5.20 5.36 -3.48
N ILE A 82 5.83 4.20 -3.63
CA ILE A 82 7.19 3.97 -3.13
C ILE A 82 8.16 3.95 -4.31
N GLU A 83 9.20 4.76 -4.18
CA GLU A 83 10.33 4.83 -5.09
C GLU A 83 11.59 4.46 -4.30
N ASP A 84 12.29 3.42 -4.76
CA ASP A 84 13.56 2.98 -4.17
C ASP A 84 14.71 3.46 -5.06
N ALA A 85 15.65 4.21 -4.48
CA ALA A 85 16.84 4.68 -5.17
C ALA A 85 17.98 3.64 -5.20
N GLY A 86 17.82 2.51 -4.48
CA GLY A 86 18.81 1.45 -4.37
C GLY A 86 18.64 0.27 -5.31
#